data_AF-A0A2V8QXK1-F1
#
_entry.id   AF-A0A2V8QXK1-F1
#
_cell.length_a   1.000
_cell.length_b   1.000
_cell.length_c   1.000
_cell.angle_alpha   90.00
_cell.angle_beta   90.00
_cell.angle_gamma   90.00
#
_symmetry.space_group_name_H-M   'P 1'
#
loop_
_entity.id
_entity.type
_entity.pdbx_description
1 polymer ?
#
loop_
_entity_poly.entity_id
_entity_poly.type
_entity_poly.pdbx_seq_one_letter_code
_entity_poly.pdbx_strand_id
1 'polypeptide(L)' 'MRRLGFDGLYSGAKHQFMIHGQHRLTVPSNAEYSVPQLRMMLREVETIIGRQITADEWDSLG' A
#
# COMPACT_ATOMS: atom_id res chain seq x y z
N MET A 1 2.08 0.94 7.15
CA MET A 1 2.16 -0.27 6.28
C MET A 1 2.74 -1.51 6.98
N ARG A 2 3.84 -1.42 7.74
CA ARG A 2 4.41 -2.60 8.44
C ARG A 2 3.44 -3.30 9.41
N ARG A 3 2.58 -2.52 10.08
CA ARG A 3 1.49 -3.04 10.94
C ARG A 3 0.43 -3.85 10.16
N LEU A 4 0.31 -3.65 8.86
CA LEU A 4 -0.56 -4.41 7.97
C LEU A 4 0.14 -5.65 7.38
N GLY A 5 1.36 -5.98 7.84
CA GLY A 5 2.14 -7.12 7.33
C GLY A 5 2.88 -6.86 6.01
N PHE A 6 2.97 -5.61 5.57
CA PHE A 6 3.81 -5.26 4.42
C PHE A 6 5.25 -5.04 4.85
N ASP A 7 6.18 -5.68 4.14
CA ASP A 7 7.61 -5.55 4.35
C ASP A 7 8.28 -4.69 3.28
N GLY A 8 9.27 -3.92 3.76
CA GLY A 8 10.21 -3.19 2.95
C GLY A 8 9.68 -1.90 2.31
N LEU A 9 10.55 -1.32 1.49
CA LEU A 9 10.31 -0.23 0.56
C LEU A 9 11.39 -0.38 -0.52
N TYR A 10 11.32 -1.50 -1.21
CA TYR A 10 12.38 -1.96 -2.10
C TYR A 10 12.42 -1.06 -3.33
N SER A 11 13.59 -0.54 -3.66
CA SER A 11 13.79 0.28 -4.85
C SER A 11 13.98 -0.62 -6.07
N GLY A 12 13.00 -0.63 -6.98
CA GLY A 12 13.21 -1.10 -8.35
C GLY A 12 13.87 -0.03 -9.22
N ALA A 13 14.15 -0.35 -10.49
CA ALA A 13 14.81 0.58 -11.42
C ALA A 13 14.00 1.86 -11.73
N LYS A 14 12.67 1.85 -11.53
CA LYS A 14 11.79 3.02 -11.77
C LYS A 14 10.82 3.33 -10.62
N HIS A 15 10.40 2.31 -9.86
CA HIS A 15 9.40 2.48 -8.81
C HIS A 15 9.77 1.70 -7.56
N GLN A 16 9.35 2.21 -6.41
CA GLN A 16 9.46 1.50 -5.14
C GLN A 16 8.34 0.47 -5.02
N PHE A 17 8.53 -0.55 -4.20
CA PHE A 17 7.51 -1.56 -3.94
C PHE A 17 7.60 -2.13 -2.53
N MET A 18 6.46 -2.58 -2.03
CA MET A 18 6.32 -3.30 -0.76
C MET A 18 5.89 -4.74 -1.04
N ILE A 19 6.23 -5.67 -0.15
CA ILE A 19 5.89 -7.09 -0.29
C ILE A 19 4.94 -7.51 0.85
N HIS A 20 3.92 -8.29 0.54
CA HIS A 20 3.07 -8.95 1.53
C HIS A 20 2.89 -10.43 1.13
N GLY A 21 3.64 -11.32 1.79
CA GLY A 21 3.72 -12.73 1.40
C GLY A 21 4.28 -12.89 -0.02
N GLN A 22 3.47 -13.38 -0.96
CA GLN A 22 3.82 -13.51 -2.38
C GLN A 22 3.33 -12.33 -3.24
N HIS A 23 2.61 -11.37 -2.65
CA HIS A 23 2.08 -10.21 -3.36
C HIS A 23 3.06 -9.03 -3.31
N ARG A 24 3.09 -8.26 -4.40
CA ARG A 24 3.92 -7.07 -4.54
C ARG A 24 3.03 -5.86 -4.81
N LEU A 25 3.06 -4.89 -3.92
CA LEU A 25 2.40 -3.60 -4.08
C LEU A 25 3.39 -2.59 -4.66
N THR A 26 3.09 -2.02 -5.82
CA THR A 26 3.94 -0.96 -6.40
C THR A 26 3.58 0.38 -5.77
N VAL A 27 4.60 1.09 -5.29
CA VAL A 27 4.47 2.44 -4.76
C VAL A 27 4.84 3.40 -5.90
N PRO A 28 3.89 4.24 -6.39
CA PRO A 28 4.20 5.20 -7.43
C PRO A 28 5.20 6.24 -6.89
N SER A 29 6.06 6.77 -7.76
CA SER A 29 7.12 7.70 -7.37
C SER A 29 6.69 9.17 -7.40
N ASN A 30 5.38 9.44 -7.50
CA ASN A 30 4.87 10.80 -7.63
C ASN A 30 4.87 11.50 -6.26
N ALA A 31 5.25 12.78 -6.23
CA ALA A 31 5.26 13.56 -5.00
C ALA A 31 3.85 13.83 -4.46
N GLU A 32 2.85 13.90 -5.33
CA GLU A 32 1.45 14.11 -4.99
C GLU A 32 0.58 13.06 -5.67
N TYR A 33 -0.36 12.51 -4.89
CA TYR A 33 -1.33 11.55 -5.38
C TYR A 33 -2.68 12.21 -5.56
N SER A 34 -3.30 11.94 -6.72
CA SER A 34 -4.70 12.30 -6.90
C SER A 34 -5.60 11.44 -5.99
N VAL A 35 -6.72 11.98 -5.53
CA VAL A 35 -7.72 11.22 -4.75
C VAL A 35 -8.15 9.90 -5.42
N PRO A 36 -8.43 9.83 -6.75
CA PRO A 36 -8.74 8.54 -7.38
C PRO A 36 -7.58 7.54 -7.32
N GLN A 37 -6.33 8.00 -7.44
CA GLN A 37 -5.16 7.14 -7.34
C GLN A 37 -5.00 6.58 -5.92
N LEU A 38 -5.18 7.40 -4.88
CA LEU A 38 -5.17 6.94 -3.49
C LEU A 38 -6.24 5.88 -3.24
N ARG A 39 -7.47 6.11 -3.74
CA ARG A 39 -8.55 5.12 -3.64
C ARG A 39 -8.23 3.81 -4.35
N MET A 40 -7.57 3.86 -5.49
CA MET A 40 -7.13 2.67 -6.21
C MET A 40 -6.09 1.88 -5.40
N MET A 41 -5.08 2.56 -4.86
CA MET A 41 -4.05 1.93 -4.02
C MET A 41 -4.63 1.29 -2.76
N LEU A 42 -5.58 1.98 -2.10
CA LEU A 42 -6.24 1.43 -0.92
C LEU A 42 -6.99 0.13 -1.25
N ARG A 43 -7.74 0.09 -2.37
CA ARG A 43 -8.44 -1.12 -2.82
C ARG A 43 -7.49 -2.27 -3.15
N GLU A 44 -6.33 -1.96 -3.75
CA GLU A 44 -5.31 -2.97 -4.04
C GLU A 44 -4.74 -3.55 -2.73
N VAL A 45 -4.47 -2.70 -1.74
CA VAL A 45 -4.04 -3.14 -0.41
C VAL A 45 -5.09 -4.04 0.23
N GLU A 46 -6.35 -3.63 0.26
CA GLU A 46 -7.47 -4.42 0.80
C GLU A 46 -7.60 -5.80 0.11
N THR A 47 -7.38 -5.83 -1.20
CA THR A 47 -7.38 -7.07 -1.99
C THR A 47 -6.21 -7.96 -1.61
N ILE A 48 -5.01 -7.40 -1.46
CA ILE A 48 -3.80 -8.14 -1.08
C ILE A 48 -3.89 -8.76 0.32
N ILE A 49 -4.46 -8.02 1.29
CA ILE A 49 -4.65 -8.51 2.65
C ILE A 49 -5.90 -9.38 2.80
N GLY A 50 -6.77 -9.43 1.78
CA GLY A 50 -8.00 -10.21 1.77
C GLY A 50 -9.10 -9.70 2.71
N ARG A 51 -9.03 -8.44 3.13
CA ARG A 51 -10.02 -7.79 4.01
C ARG A 51 -10.03 -6.28 3.81
N GLN A 52 -11.13 -5.64 4.22
CA GLN A 52 -11.20 -4.18 4.22
C GLN A 52 -10.42 -3.57 5.39
N ILE A 53 -9.91 -2.36 5.18
CA ILE A 53 -9.28 -1.56 6.22
C ILE A 53 -10.32 -0.55 6.69
N THR A 54 -10.67 -0.59 7.97
CA THR A 54 -11.59 0.41 8.56
C THR A 54 -10.89 1.75 8.72
N ALA A 55 -11.67 2.84 8.81
CA ALA A 55 -11.12 4.17 9.06
C ALA A 55 -10.34 4.22 10.37
N ASP A 56 -10.85 3.60 11.44
CA ASP A 56 -10.16 3.52 12.74
C ASP A 56 -8.84 2.77 12.66
N GLU A 57 -8.82 1.65 11.92
CA GLU A 57 -7.58 0.90 11.73
C GLU A 57 -6.57 1.74 10.94
N TRP A 58 -7.01 2.40 9.86
CA TRP A 58 -6.16 3.28 9.07
C TRP A 58 -5.56 4.41 9.91
N ASP A 59 -6.37 5.05 10.76
CA ASP A 59 -5.93 6.11 11.68
C ASP A 59 -4.85 5.59 12.66
N SER A 60 -5.00 4.36 13.15
CA SER A 60 -4.02 3.71 14.04
C SER A 60 -2.67 3.34 13.37
N LEU A 61 -2.57 3.48 12.04
CA LEU A 61 -1.32 3.26 11.29
C LEU A 61 -0.41 4.51 11.28
N GLY A 62 -0.92 5.67 11.67
CA GLY A 62 -0.21 6.95 11.76
C GLY A 62 0.86 6.99 12.84
#